data_AF-A0A378ANZ9-F1
#
_entry.id   AF-A0A378ANZ9-F1
#
_cell.length_a   1.000
_cell.length_b   1.000
_cell.length_c   1.000
_cell.angle_alpha   90.00
_cell.angle_beta   90.00
_cell.angle_gamma   90.00
#
_symmetry.space_group_name_H-M   'P 1'
#
loop_
_entity.id
_entity.type
_entity.pdbx_description
1 polymer ?
#
loop_
_entity_poly.entity_id
_entity_poly.type
_entity_poly.pdbx_seq_one_letter_code
_entity_poly.pdbx_strand_id
1 'polypeptide(L)'
;MNTDNASLYVKWLKQEVAPALGCTEPVAISFAAAYAAQYLDQPCTKISGFISANLYKNAMGVTIPGTTVCGVPLAAAIGAFGGDPQKGLKTLEDITPRHVEMAQKLIANNAVDIAVEETPDFIHLDLTLSAGENCCRVVVKGTHTNVVELYINGQPQPLSEKQNTRTQRETLPTFSLQQAYEFINRVDFNDIRFILDAARLNSALAAEGKQKNMA
;
A
#
# COMPACT_ATOMS: atom_id res chain seq x y z
N MET A 1 -15.03 -33.49 8.52
CA MET A 1 -14.97 -32.24 7.72
C MET A 1 -16.00 -32.35 6.62
N ASN A 2 -16.97 -31.44 6.57
CA ASN A 2 -17.79 -31.29 5.36
C ASN A 2 -16.85 -30.91 4.21
N THR A 3 -16.97 -31.61 3.08
CA THR A 3 -16.24 -31.38 1.84
C THR A 3 -16.31 -29.93 1.37
N ASP A 4 -17.37 -29.21 1.73
CA ASP A 4 -17.59 -27.80 1.41
C ASP A 4 -16.51 -26.87 1.99
N ASN A 5 -16.02 -27.12 3.22
CA ASN A 5 -15.04 -26.26 3.88
C ASN A 5 -13.62 -26.44 3.32
N ALA A 6 -13.24 -27.65 2.89
CA ALA A 6 -11.92 -27.91 2.30
C ALA A 6 -11.75 -27.13 0.98
N SER A 7 -12.80 -27.09 0.16
CA SER A 7 -12.80 -26.32 -1.09
C SER A 7 -12.67 -24.81 -0.85
N LEU A 8 -13.25 -24.31 0.26
CA LEU A 8 -13.20 -22.90 0.64
C LEU A 8 -11.79 -22.49 1.10
N TYR A 9 -11.11 -23.32 1.91
CA TYR A 9 -9.72 -23.06 2.31
C TYR A 9 -8.77 -22.99 1.12
N VAL A 10 -8.90 -23.90 0.15
CA VAL A 10 -8.05 -23.90 -1.06
C VAL A 10 -8.32 -22.66 -1.91
N LYS A 11 -9.59 -22.27 -2.10
CA LYS A 11 -9.94 -21.04 -2.84
C LYS A 11 -9.37 -19.79 -2.16
N TRP A 12 -9.51 -19.70 -0.84
CA TRP A 12 -8.94 -18.60 -0.07
C TRP A 12 -7.41 -18.57 -0.14
N LEU A 13 -6.73 -19.72 -0.01
CA LEU A 13 -5.27 -19.78 -0.17
C LEU A 13 -4.83 -19.36 -1.57
N LYS A 14 -5.58 -19.69 -2.63
CA LYS A 14 -5.29 -19.22 -4.00
C LYS A 14 -5.44 -17.71 -4.15
N GLN A 15 -6.33 -17.08 -3.38
CA GLN A 15 -6.49 -15.62 -3.36
C GLN A 15 -5.37 -14.93 -2.56
N GLU A 16 -4.98 -15.49 -1.41
CA GLU A 16 -3.98 -14.88 -0.52
C GLU A 16 -2.53 -15.17 -0.91
N VAL A 17 -2.23 -16.35 -1.48
CA VAL A 17 -0.90 -16.71 -1.99
C VAL A 17 -0.78 -16.32 -3.48
N ALA A 18 -1.06 -15.04 -3.75
CA ALA A 18 -0.86 -14.43 -5.05
C ALA A 18 0.50 -13.70 -5.12
N PRO A 19 1.17 -13.66 -6.28
CA PRO A 19 2.36 -12.82 -6.45
C PRO A 19 2.01 -11.36 -6.16
N ALA A 20 2.53 -10.85 -5.05
CA ALA A 20 2.57 -9.42 -4.80
C ALA A 20 3.92 -8.89 -5.28
N LEU A 21 3.89 -7.77 -6.00
CA LEU A 21 5.08 -6.92 -6.07
C LEU A 21 5.29 -6.45 -4.63
N GLY A 22 6.43 -6.82 -4.03
CA GLY A 22 6.73 -6.43 -2.66
C GLY A 22 6.61 -4.91 -2.43
N CYS A 23 6.56 -4.53 -1.15
CA CYS A 23 6.54 -3.14 -0.66
C CYS A 23 5.24 -2.39 -0.96
N THR A 24 4.09 -2.95 -0.59
CA THR A 24 2.79 -2.29 -0.77
C THR A 24 2.60 -1.10 0.18
N GLU A 25 3.32 -1.03 1.30
CA GLU A 25 3.20 0.04 2.28
C GLU A 25 3.79 1.39 1.78
N PRO A 26 5.02 1.47 1.23
CA PRO A 26 5.48 2.68 0.54
C PRO A 26 4.57 3.10 -0.62
N VAL A 27 3.99 2.12 -1.33
CA VAL A 27 3.03 2.37 -2.41
C VAL A 27 1.74 2.99 -1.87
N ALA A 28 1.19 2.52 -0.75
CA ALA A 28 -0.01 3.09 -0.14
C ALA A 28 0.19 4.54 0.30
N ILE A 29 1.34 4.85 0.90
CA ILE A 29 1.71 6.23 1.25
C ILE A 29 1.77 7.11 -0.01
N SER A 30 2.43 6.60 -1.05
CA SER A 30 2.56 7.31 -2.33
C SER A 30 1.22 7.50 -3.03
N PHE A 31 0.35 6.48 -2.99
CA PHE A 31 -1.01 6.51 -3.52
C PHE A 31 -1.84 7.58 -2.83
N ALA A 32 -1.85 7.62 -1.50
CA ALA A 32 -2.58 8.64 -0.75
C ALA A 32 -2.09 10.04 -1.14
N ALA A 33 -0.77 10.27 -1.16
CA ALA A 33 -0.22 11.55 -1.55
C ALA A 33 -0.56 11.94 -2.99
N ALA A 34 -0.45 11.00 -3.95
CA ALA A 34 -0.82 11.22 -5.34
C ALA A 34 -2.33 11.55 -5.50
N TYR A 35 -3.17 10.84 -4.74
CA TYR A 35 -4.62 11.04 -4.73
C TYR A 35 -5.01 12.43 -4.23
N ALA A 36 -4.32 12.97 -3.22
CA ALA A 36 -4.55 14.34 -2.77
C ALA A 36 -3.95 15.38 -3.74
N ALA A 37 -2.78 15.09 -4.32
CA ALA A 37 -2.07 16.01 -5.20
C ALA A 37 -2.86 16.34 -6.49
N GLN A 38 -3.68 15.41 -7.00
CA GLN A 38 -4.51 15.66 -8.20
C GLN A 38 -5.54 16.78 -8.02
N TYR A 39 -5.84 17.17 -6.77
CA TYR A 39 -6.77 18.25 -6.43
C TYR A 39 -6.06 19.57 -6.11
N LEU A 40 -4.72 19.62 -6.27
CA LEU A 40 -3.95 20.85 -6.16
C LEU A 40 -3.75 21.47 -7.54
N ASP A 41 -3.99 22.78 -7.65
CA ASP A 41 -3.83 23.52 -8.91
C ASP A 41 -2.35 23.80 -9.26
N GLN A 42 -1.43 23.53 -8.33
CA GLN A 42 -0.01 23.78 -8.47
C GLN A 42 0.80 22.71 -7.70
N PRO A 43 2.12 22.59 -7.94
CA PRO A 43 2.94 21.60 -7.25
C PRO A 43 2.86 21.70 -5.73
N CYS A 44 2.77 20.55 -5.06
CA CYS A 44 2.70 20.47 -3.60
C CYS A 44 3.88 21.18 -2.93
N THR A 45 3.59 22.03 -1.94
CA THR A 45 4.58 22.77 -1.15
C THR A 45 4.67 22.33 0.30
N LYS A 46 3.69 21.56 0.79
CA LYS A 46 3.70 20.99 2.15
C LYS A 46 2.88 19.70 2.21
N ILE A 47 3.37 18.73 2.98
CA ILE A 47 2.66 17.50 3.33
C ILE A 47 2.62 17.40 4.84
N SER A 48 1.46 17.13 5.42
CA SER A 48 1.33 16.87 6.86
C SER A 48 0.29 15.82 7.16
N GLY A 49 0.39 15.15 8.30
CA GLY A 49 -0.66 14.25 8.77
C GLY A 49 -0.09 13.13 9.63
N PHE A 50 -0.73 11.96 9.60
CA PHE A 50 -0.25 10.79 10.32
C PHE A 50 -0.45 9.50 9.53
N ILE A 51 0.30 8.48 9.95
CA ILE A 51 0.06 7.09 9.54
C ILE A 51 0.04 6.15 10.73
N SER A 52 -0.60 5.00 10.58
CA SER A 52 -0.61 3.96 11.61
C SER A 52 0.81 3.45 11.91
N ALA A 53 1.08 3.12 13.17
CA ALA A 53 2.36 2.51 13.59
C ALA A 53 2.69 1.23 12.81
N ASN A 54 1.68 0.43 12.47
CA ASN A 54 1.82 -0.77 11.67
C ASN A 54 2.23 -0.49 10.21
N LEU A 55 1.70 0.58 9.61
CA LEU A 55 2.12 1.00 8.28
C LEU A 55 3.54 1.60 8.32
N TYR A 56 3.83 2.44 9.31
CA TYR A 56 5.13 3.08 9.47
C TYR A 56 6.27 2.06 9.56
N LYS A 57 6.16 1.06 10.44
CA LYS A 57 7.22 0.04 10.64
C LYS A 57 7.48 -0.78 9.37
N ASN A 58 6.46 -0.99 8.54
CA ASN A 58 6.56 -1.75 7.30
C ASN A 58 7.02 -0.90 6.10
N ALA A 59 6.90 0.43 6.17
CA ALA A 59 7.29 1.32 5.09
C ALA A 59 8.68 1.96 5.29
N MET A 60 9.06 2.27 6.53
CA MET A 60 10.19 3.15 6.81
C MET A 60 11.54 2.63 6.29
N GLY A 61 11.80 1.32 6.47
CA GLY A 61 13.07 0.69 6.07
C GLY A 61 13.08 0.12 4.65
N VAL A 62 12.02 0.34 3.87
CA VAL A 62 11.79 -0.36 2.62
C VAL A 62 12.05 0.57 1.43
N THR A 63 12.78 0.08 0.44
CA THR A 63 13.06 0.83 -0.78
C THR A 63 11.76 1.14 -1.52
N ILE A 64 11.58 2.41 -1.90
CA ILE A 64 10.42 2.88 -2.63
C ILE A 64 10.52 2.37 -4.07
N PRO A 65 9.52 1.62 -4.58
CA PRO A 65 9.54 1.04 -5.92
C PRO A 65 9.88 2.06 -7.01
N GLY A 66 10.73 1.64 -7.96
CA GLY A 66 11.20 2.52 -9.05
C GLY A 66 12.28 3.51 -8.63
N THR A 67 12.79 3.46 -7.39
CA THR A 67 13.81 4.37 -6.88
C THR A 67 14.89 3.63 -6.08
N THR A 68 15.92 4.36 -5.63
CA THR A 68 16.98 3.85 -4.72
C THR A 68 16.85 4.42 -3.30
N VAL A 69 15.72 5.05 -2.98
CA VAL A 69 15.52 5.76 -1.71
C VAL A 69 14.43 5.07 -0.89
N CYS A 70 14.44 5.29 0.43
CA CYS A 70 13.48 4.75 1.37
C CYS A 70 13.00 5.83 2.35
N GLY A 71 11.97 5.50 3.13
CA GLY A 71 11.45 6.36 4.19
C GLY A 71 10.09 6.97 3.87
N VAL A 72 9.26 7.07 4.90
CA VAL A 72 7.86 7.54 4.82
C VAL A 72 7.75 8.97 4.22
N PRO A 73 8.55 9.96 4.65
CA PRO A 73 8.46 11.30 4.06
C PRO A 73 8.76 11.32 2.56
N LEU A 74 9.76 10.54 2.12
CA LEU A 74 10.12 10.45 0.70
C LEU A 74 9.06 9.72 -0.10
N ALA A 75 8.45 8.64 0.43
CA ALA A 75 7.35 7.96 -0.24
C ALA A 75 6.18 8.90 -0.50
N ALA A 76 5.77 9.68 0.52
CA ALA A 76 4.71 10.67 0.38
C ALA A 76 5.07 11.75 -0.65
N ALA A 77 6.28 12.31 -0.58
CA ALA A 77 6.71 13.36 -1.49
C ALA A 77 6.85 12.87 -2.95
N ILE A 78 7.39 11.66 -3.18
CA ILE A 78 7.48 11.06 -4.52
C ILE A 78 6.08 10.82 -5.10
N GLY A 79 5.17 10.28 -4.28
CA GLY A 79 3.76 10.13 -4.65
C GLY A 79 3.11 11.45 -5.05
N ALA A 80 3.32 12.51 -4.26
CA ALA A 80 2.75 13.83 -4.51
C ALA A 80 3.21 14.46 -5.85
N PHE A 81 4.45 14.20 -6.29
CA PHE A 81 5.00 14.80 -7.51
C PHE A 81 4.86 13.94 -8.76
N GLY A 82 4.83 12.62 -8.62
CA GLY A 82 4.92 11.71 -9.77
C GLY A 82 4.03 10.49 -9.72
N GLY A 83 3.31 10.27 -8.62
CA GLY A 83 2.41 9.14 -8.51
C GLY A 83 1.15 9.33 -9.34
N ASP A 84 0.64 8.23 -9.92
CA ASP A 84 -0.67 8.18 -10.55
C ASP A 84 -1.67 7.41 -9.67
N PRO A 85 -2.65 8.06 -9.02
CA PRO A 85 -3.61 7.38 -8.18
C PRO A 85 -4.56 6.47 -8.98
N GLN A 86 -4.75 6.69 -10.28
CA GLN A 86 -5.62 5.85 -11.12
C GLN A 86 -5.03 4.44 -11.33
N LYS A 87 -3.72 4.28 -11.12
CA LYS A 87 -3.00 3.01 -11.22
C LYS A 87 -3.06 2.17 -9.94
N GLY A 88 -3.66 2.66 -8.85
CA GLY A 88 -3.79 1.93 -7.58
C GLY A 88 -2.44 1.43 -7.05
N LEU A 89 -2.27 0.12 -6.89
CA LEU A 89 -0.98 -0.45 -6.43
C LEU A 89 0.20 -0.27 -7.41
N LYS A 90 -0.06 0.27 -8.61
CA LYS A 90 0.97 0.65 -9.58
C LYS A 90 1.19 2.17 -9.64
N THR A 91 0.79 2.93 -8.62
CA THR A 91 0.95 4.40 -8.58
C THR A 91 2.37 4.88 -8.91
N LEU A 92 3.40 4.09 -8.60
CA LEU A 92 4.80 4.45 -8.80
C LEU A 92 5.41 3.97 -10.15
N GLU A 93 4.61 3.39 -11.05
CA GLU A 93 5.11 2.77 -12.29
C GLU A 93 5.86 3.75 -13.22
N ASP A 94 5.46 5.02 -13.25
CA ASP A 94 6.04 6.05 -14.13
C ASP A 94 6.94 7.05 -13.39
N ILE A 95 7.46 6.69 -12.22
CA ILE A 95 8.36 7.58 -11.47
C ILE A 95 9.65 7.82 -12.24
N THR A 96 10.06 9.09 -12.27
CA THR A 96 11.29 9.54 -12.92
C THR A 96 12.29 10.07 -11.88
N PRO A 97 13.59 10.15 -12.21
CA PRO A 97 14.59 10.80 -11.34
C PRO A 97 14.23 12.24 -10.96
N ARG A 98 13.51 12.96 -11.83
CA ARG A 98 13.03 14.33 -11.55
C ARG A 98 12.02 14.37 -10.42
N HIS A 99 11.11 13.40 -10.33
CA HIS A 99 10.15 13.32 -9.22
C HIS A 99 10.88 13.09 -7.88
N VAL A 100 11.92 12.26 -7.90
CA VAL A 100 12.77 12.02 -6.71
C VAL A 100 13.52 13.29 -6.31
N GLU A 101 14.08 14.04 -7.26
CA GLU A 101 14.76 15.31 -6.98
C GLU A 101 13.81 16.35 -6.37
N MET A 102 12.58 16.46 -6.90
CA MET A 102 11.55 17.36 -6.35
C MET A 102 11.15 16.95 -4.93
N ALA A 103 10.97 15.65 -4.70
CA ALA A 103 10.67 15.11 -3.38
C ALA A 103 11.80 15.43 -2.37
N GLN A 104 13.06 15.22 -2.74
CA GLN A 104 14.21 15.53 -1.89
C GLN A 104 14.28 17.02 -1.53
N LYS A 105 13.98 17.92 -2.48
CA LYS A 105 13.91 19.37 -2.20
C LYS A 105 12.82 19.71 -1.19
N LEU A 106 11.65 19.06 -1.29
CA LEU A 106 10.55 19.26 -0.35
C LEU A 106 10.93 18.81 1.08
N ILE A 107 11.62 17.66 1.20
CA ILE A 107 12.17 17.18 2.47
C ILE A 107 13.23 18.13 3.03
N ALA A 108 14.17 18.59 2.19
CA ALA A 108 15.25 19.50 2.62
C ALA A 108 14.69 20.84 3.13
N ASN A 109 13.52 21.25 2.67
CA ASN A 109 12.81 22.44 3.15
C ASN A 109 12.00 22.21 4.44
N ASN A 110 12.09 21.04 5.08
CA ASN A 110 11.28 20.63 6.24
C ASN A 110 9.76 20.77 6.00
N ALA A 111 9.32 20.53 4.76
CA ALA A 111 7.94 20.71 4.36
C ALA A 111 7.11 19.41 4.38
N VAL A 112 7.62 18.35 4.99
CA VAL A 112 6.91 17.08 5.16
C VAL A 112 6.95 16.68 6.63
N ASP A 113 5.77 16.63 7.25
CA ASP A 113 5.60 16.33 8.68
C ASP A 113 4.53 15.24 8.87
N ILE A 114 4.96 13.98 8.96
CA ILE A 114 4.07 12.82 9.07
C ILE A 114 4.33 12.15 10.41
N ALA A 115 3.35 12.26 11.31
CA ALA A 115 3.38 11.63 12.61
C ALA A 115 3.06 10.13 12.54
N VAL A 116 3.40 9.42 13.60
CA VAL A 116 3.04 8.01 13.80
C VAL A 116 2.00 7.95 14.90
N GLU A 117 0.86 7.32 14.61
CA GLU A 117 -0.22 7.14 15.57
C GLU A 117 -0.57 5.67 15.77
N GLU A 118 -0.98 5.31 16.99
CA GLU A 118 -1.58 4.02 17.29
C GLU A 118 -3.04 4.03 16.85
N THR A 119 -3.38 3.18 15.88
CA THR A 119 -4.72 3.12 15.29
C THR A 119 -5.25 1.68 15.33
N PRO A 120 -6.57 1.48 15.43
CA PRO A 120 -7.16 0.14 15.39
C PRO A 120 -6.96 -0.55 14.03
N ASP A 121 -6.93 0.24 12.94
CA ASP A 121 -6.68 -0.27 11.59
C ASP A 121 -5.18 -0.52 11.35
N PHE A 122 -4.86 -1.63 10.67
CA PHE A 122 -3.48 -1.93 10.25
C PHE A 122 -2.97 -0.88 9.25
N ILE A 123 -3.81 -0.52 8.27
CA ILE A 123 -3.56 0.54 7.30
C ILE A 123 -4.46 1.71 7.65
N HIS A 124 -3.85 2.80 8.08
CA HIS A 124 -4.50 4.09 8.25
C HIS A 124 -3.52 5.17 7.81
N LEU A 125 -3.89 5.94 6.80
CA LEU A 125 -3.21 7.13 6.36
C LEU A 125 -4.18 8.29 6.44
N ASP A 126 -3.74 9.40 7.01
CA ASP A 126 -4.43 10.67 6.97
C ASP A 126 -3.41 11.71 6.54
N LEU A 127 -3.45 12.09 5.27
CA LEU A 127 -2.48 13.01 4.68
C LEU A 127 -3.21 14.25 4.17
N THR A 128 -2.66 15.40 4.52
CA THR A 128 -3.05 16.71 3.99
C THR A 128 -1.90 17.27 3.17
N LEU A 129 -2.15 17.51 1.89
CA LEU A 129 -1.22 18.18 1.00
C LEU A 129 -1.69 19.61 0.78
N SER A 130 -0.75 20.55 0.74
CA SER A 130 -1.03 21.97 0.51
C SER A 130 -0.18 22.54 -0.60
N ALA A 131 -0.76 23.49 -1.33
CA ALA A 131 -0.04 24.34 -2.25
C ALA A 131 -0.70 25.73 -2.29
N GLY A 132 0.01 26.74 -1.80
CA GLY A 132 -0.55 28.09 -1.68
C GLY A 132 -1.73 28.09 -0.70
N GLU A 133 -2.87 28.60 -1.14
CA GLU A 133 -4.11 28.62 -0.36
C GLU A 133 -4.93 27.33 -0.46
N ASN A 134 -4.59 26.45 -1.42
CA ASN A 134 -5.30 25.20 -1.65
C ASN A 134 -4.73 24.07 -0.78
N CYS A 135 -5.61 23.24 -0.24
CA CYS A 135 -5.24 22.02 0.44
C CYS A 135 -6.22 20.88 0.13
N CYS A 136 -5.69 19.66 0.17
CA CYS A 136 -6.47 18.44 0.03
C CYS A 136 -6.07 17.45 1.13
N ARG A 137 -7.04 17.04 1.96
CA ARG A 137 -6.89 15.97 2.94
C ARG A 137 -7.51 14.70 2.40
N VAL A 138 -6.78 13.60 2.44
CA VAL A 138 -7.25 12.29 2.04
C VAL A 138 -6.99 11.29 3.15
N VAL A 139 -7.95 10.39 3.36
CA VAL A 139 -7.86 9.34 4.35
C VAL A 139 -7.99 7.99 3.67
N VAL A 140 -6.99 7.13 3.85
CA VAL A 140 -6.96 5.75 3.32
C VAL A 140 -6.96 4.79 4.49
N LYS A 141 -7.94 3.87 4.55
CA LYS A 141 -8.08 2.91 5.66
C LYS A 141 -8.41 1.50 5.19
N GLY A 142 -7.98 0.49 5.95
CA GLY A 142 -8.34 -0.92 5.76
C GLY A 142 -7.55 -1.63 4.66
N THR A 143 -7.48 -1.07 3.44
CA THR A 143 -6.60 -1.57 2.36
C THR A 143 -5.70 -0.45 1.82
N HIS A 144 -4.64 -0.84 1.11
CA HIS A 144 -3.58 0.05 0.61
C HIS A 144 -4.06 1.19 -0.32
N THR A 145 -5.25 1.08 -0.92
CA THR A 145 -5.79 2.07 -1.88
C THR A 145 -7.25 2.46 -1.60
N ASN A 146 -7.81 2.09 -0.45
CA ASN A 146 -9.20 2.36 -0.11
C ASN A 146 -9.36 3.74 0.52
N VAL A 147 -9.67 4.73 -0.31
CA VAL A 147 -9.99 6.10 0.13
C VAL A 147 -11.35 6.08 0.84
N VAL A 148 -11.39 6.55 2.08
CA VAL A 148 -12.61 6.59 2.92
C VAL A 148 -13.07 8.00 3.24
N GLU A 149 -12.17 8.99 3.19
CA GLU A 149 -12.52 10.40 3.33
C GLU A 149 -11.69 11.26 2.37
N LEU A 150 -12.29 12.33 1.85
CA LEU A 150 -11.65 13.32 1.01
C LEU A 150 -12.19 14.70 1.36
N TYR A 151 -11.31 15.66 1.57
CA TYR A 151 -11.64 17.06 1.81
C TYR A 151 -10.80 17.94 0.91
N ILE A 152 -11.45 18.83 0.16
CA ILE A 152 -10.79 19.87 -0.64
C ILE A 152 -11.10 21.20 0.03
N ASN A 153 -10.06 21.94 0.43
CA ASN A 153 -10.19 23.20 1.15
C ASN A 153 -11.13 23.12 2.36
N GLY A 154 -11.02 22.02 3.12
CA GLY A 154 -11.85 21.72 4.29
C GLY A 154 -13.28 21.27 3.98
N GLN A 155 -13.70 21.22 2.71
CA GLN A 155 -15.04 20.78 2.32
C GLN A 155 -15.05 19.28 1.97
N PRO A 156 -15.87 18.46 2.65
CA PRO A 156 -15.96 17.03 2.37
C PRO A 156 -16.48 16.79 0.94
N GLN A 157 -15.84 15.87 0.24
CA GLN A 157 -16.20 15.49 -1.12
C GLN A 157 -16.87 14.11 -1.14
N PRO A 158 -17.86 13.89 -2.02
CA PRO A 158 -18.43 12.58 -2.21
C PRO A 158 -17.39 11.66 -2.87
N LEU A 159 -17.22 10.46 -2.32
CA LEU A 159 -16.38 9.42 -2.92
C LEU A 159 -17.21 8.63 -3.93
N SER A 160 -16.68 8.44 -5.13
CA SER A 160 -17.34 7.61 -6.14
C SER A 160 -17.17 6.15 -5.78
N GLU A 161 -18.26 5.39 -5.71
CA GLU A 161 -18.25 3.94 -5.41
C GLU A 161 -17.31 3.14 -6.32
N LYS A 162 -16.99 3.65 -7.52
CA LYS A 162 -16.15 2.99 -8.52
C LYS A 162 -14.65 2.89 -8.18
N GLN A 163 -14.13 3.70 -7.25
CA GLN A 163 -12.72 3.61 -6.84
C GLN A 163 -12.50 2.60 -5.71
N ASN A 164 -13.58 2.13 -5.09
CA ASN A 164 -13.54 0.97 -4.24
C ASN A 164 -13.61 -0.27 -5.13
N THR A 165 -12.47 -0.66 -5.71
CA THR A 165 -12.24 -2.09 -5.95
C THR A 165 -12.09 -2.75 -4.58
N ARG A 166 -13.19 -2.81 -3.83
CA ARG A 166 -13.46 -3.90 -2.93
C ARG A 166 -13.64 -5.08 -3.87
N THR A 167 -12.54 -5.64 -4.38
CA THR A 167 -12.53 -7.05 -4.74
C THR A 167 -13.19 -7.71 -3.55
N GLN A 168 -14.41 -8.23 -3.74
CA GLN A 168 -15.05 -9.08 -2.76
C GLN A 168 -14.10 -10.27 -2.61
N ARG A 169 -13.10 -10.11 -1.74
CA ARG A 169 -12.34 -11.23 -1.24
C ARG A 169 -13.38 -12.03 -0.48
N GLU A 170 -13.50 -13.30 -0.85
CA GLU A 170 -14.33 -14.21 -0.08
C GLU A 170 -13.71 -14.23 1.32
N THR A 171 -14.36 -13.56 2.28
CA THR A 171 -13.93 -13.59 3.67
C THR A 171 -14.04 -15.03 4.12
N LEU A 172 -12.89 -15.66 4.37
CA LEU A 172 -12.85 -16.97 4.98
C LEU A 172 -13.56 -16.84 6.34
N PRO A 173 -14.60 -17.64 6.61
CA PRO A 173 -15.24 -17.63 7.91
C PRO A 173 -14.20 -18.01 8.97
N THR A 174 -14.39 -17.51 10.20
CA THR A 174 -13.52 -17.85 11.32
C THR A 174 -13.44 -19.37 11.49
N PHE A 175 -12.22 -19.88 11.59
CA PHE A 175 -11.93 -21.30 11.80
C PHE A 175 -11.04 -21.49 13.03
N SER A 176 -11.15 -22.65 13.68
CA SER A 176 -10.32 -23.00 14.82
C SER A 176 -8.95 -23.53 14.39
N LEU A 177 -7.98 -23.47 15.29
CA LEU A 177 -6.66 -24.09 15.08
C LEU A 177 -6.78 -25.60 14.74
N GLN A 178 -7.73 -26.29 15.37
CA GLN A 178 -8.01 -27.70 15.06
C GLN A 178 -8.48 -27.89 13.61
N GLN A 179 -9.39 -27.04 13.12
CA GLN A 179 -9.84 -27.09 11.73
C GLN A 179 -8.70 -26.82 10.75
N ALA A 180 -7.81 -25.87 11.07
CA ALA A 180 -6.61 -25.61 10.28
C ALA A 180 -5.70 -26.84 10.21
N TYR A 181 -5.45 -27.47 11.36
CA TYR A 181 -4.61 -28.66 11.45
C TYR A 181 -5.20 -29.85 10.68
N GLU A 182 -6.51 -30.09 10.82
CA GLU A 182 -7.19 -31.15 10.08
C GLU A 182 -7.13 -30.92 8.57
N PHE A 183 -7.24 -29.66 8.12
CA PHE A 183 -7.18 -29.31 6.70
C PHE A 183 -5.79 -29.59 6.13
N ILE A 184 -4.74 -29.08 6.77
CA ILE A 184 -3.35 -29.24 6.30
C ILE A 184 -2.95 -30.72 6.21
N ASN A 185 -3.47 -31.58 7.10
CA ASN A 185 -3.17 -33.01 7.10
C ASN A 185 -4.03 -33.83 6.12
N ARG A 186 -5.07 -33.24 5.50
CA ARG A 186 -6.02 -33.98 4.64
C ARG A 186 -6.13 -33.45 3.22
N VAL A 187 -5.72 -32.22 2.96
CA VAL A 187 -5.79 -31.60 1.63
C VAL A 187 -4.92 -32.36 0.63
N ASP A 188 -5.40 -32.54 -0.60
CA ASP A 188 -4.59 -33.12 -1.66
C ASP A 188 -3.44 -32.15 -2.00
N PHE A 189 -2.22 -32.68 -2.10
CA PHE A 189 -1.06 -31.89 -2.45
C PHE A 189 -1.24 -31.11 -3.76
N ASN A 190 -1.92 -31.70 -4.75
CA ASN A 190 -2.17 -31.05 -6.04
C ASN A 190 -3.01 -29.78 -5.91
N ASP A 191 -3.93 -29.73 -4.93
CA ASP A 191 -4.79 -28.57 -4.70
C ASP A 191 -4.02 -27.38 -4.12
N ILE A 192 -2.92 -27.62 -3.41
CA ILE A 192 -2.07 -26.61 -2.75
C ILE A 192 -0.69 -26.44 -3.41
N ARG A 193 -0.38 -27.19 -4.47
CA ARG A 193 0.93 -27.16 -5.15
C ARG A 193 1.34 -25.77 -5.61
N PHE A 194 0.38 -24.92 -5.96
CA PHE A 194 0.60 -23.54 -6.40
C PHE A 194 1.36 -22.68 -5.38
N ILE A 195 1.33 -23.02 -4.08
CA ILE A 195 2.09 -22.31 -3.04
C ILE A 195 3.60 -22.36 -3.32
N LEU A 196 4.08 -23.43 -3.96
CA LEU A 196 5.49 -23.57 -4.34
C LEU A 196 5.92 -22.53 -5.39
N ASP A 197 5.01 -21.98 -6.17
CA ASP A 197 5.33 -20.91 -7.12
C ASP A 197 5.74 -19.64 -6.38
N ALA A 198 5.08 -19.32 -5.25
CA ALA A 198 5.49 -18.20 -4.39
C ALA A 198 6.87 -18.43 -3.79
N ALA A 199 7.18 -19.66 -3.34
CA ALA A 199 8.52 -20.01 -2.85
C ALA A 199 9.60 -19.82 -3.92
N ARG A 200 9.32 -20.26 -5.16
CA ARG A 200 10.22 -20.09 -6.30
C ARG A 200 10.46 -18.61 -6.62
N LEU A 201 9.38 -17.82 -6.71
CA LEU A 201 9.46 -16.38 -6.99
C LEU A 201 10.22 -15.63 -5.90
N ASN A 202 9.89 -15.85 -4.63
CA ASN A 202 10.57 -15.21 -3.51
C ASN A 202 12.06 -15.59 -3.43
N SER A 203 12.40 -16.84 -3.73
CA SER A 203 13.80 -17.28 -3.77
C SER A 203 14.59 -16.60 -4.90
N ALA A 204 13.98 -16.44 -6.09
CA ALA A 204 14.59 -15.73 -7.20
C ALA A 204 14.80 -14.24 -6.86
N LEU A 205 13.79 -13.58 -6.29
CA LEU A 205 13.87 -12.18 -5.84
C LEU A 205 14.96 -11.99 -4.76
N ALA A 206 15.04 -12.89 -3.78
CA ALA A 206 16.05 -12.82 -2.73
C ALA A 206 17.47 -13.02 -3.29
N ALA A 207 17.65 -13.91 -4.27
CA ALA A 207 18.93 -14.11 -4.94
C ALA A 207 19.36 -12.87 -5.75
N GLU A 208 18.42 -12.25 -6.46
CA GLU A 208 18.66 -11.01 -7.21
C GLU A 208 19.02 -9.84 -6.27
N GLY A 209 18.29 -9.67 -5.17
CA GLY A 209 18.59 -8.65 -4.15
C GLY A 209 20.01 -8.78 -3.58
N LYS A 210 20.46 -10.02 -3.33
CA LYS A 210 21.85 -10.29 -2.90
C LYS A 210 22.88 -9.95 -3.97
N GLN A 211 22.59 -10.20 -5.25
CA GLN A 211 23.53 -9.89 -6.34
C GLN A 211 23.65 -8.38 -6.60
N LYS A 212 22.58 -7.61 -6.35
CA LYS A 212 22.52 -6.17 -6.61
C LYS A 212 22.84 -5.30 -5.38
N ASN A 213 23.27 -5.88 -4.25
CA ASN A 213 23.51 -5.18 -2.97
C ASN A 213 22.32 -4.31 -2.51
N MET A 214 21.09 -4.78 -2.73
CA MET A 214 19.85 -4.09 -2.33
C MET A 214 19.30 -4.68 -1.03
N ALA A 215 20.09 -4.63 0.05
CA ALA A 215 19.73 -5.12 1.39
C ALA A 215 19.94 -4.04 2.45
#